data_AF-A0A6A3M678-F1
#
_entry.id   AF-A0A6A3M678-F1
#
_cell.length_a   1.000
_cell.length_b   1.000
_cell.length_c   1.000
_cell.angle_alpha   90.00
_cell.angle_beta   90.00
_cell.angle_gamma   90.00
#
_symmetry.space_group_name_H-M   'P 1'
#
loop_
_entity.id
_entity.type
_entity.pdbx_description
1 polymer ?
#
loop_
_entity_poly.entity_id
_entity_poly.type
_entity_poly.pdbx_seq_one_letter_code
_entity_poly.pdbx_strand_id
1 'polypeptide(L)'
;MTTLRVLFKGQTHSLVLPSASPTVGDLLEAIERVTGVQQDAQRQFQKRRRIDCSDAVRELADACDCSQDAAPLMLMAGASAAQIEDMKSTQDARNYGLQARDAVSTSYRFHGIEPLKFFSDKHKAQEILEKLANGRGILAVMAKHNVGVLAEMPPDGKVGVDPVCVLGLNQNKGQKILLRLRTDDLLGFRKFLSIKKVLFHELSHNVHSEHDSKVLSADAAS
;
A
#
# COMPACT_ATOMS: atom_id res chain seq x y z
N MET A 1 -16.73 8.60 48.08
CA MET A 1 -15.50 8.08 47.46
C MET A 1 -15.87 6.85 46.67
N THR A 2 -15.65 6.90 45.36
CA THR A 2 -16.00 5.81 44.44
C THR A 2 -14.72 5.07 44.06
N THR A 3 -14.72 3.75 44.26
CA THR A 3 -13.57 2.90 43.93
C THR A 3 -13.88 2.08 42.69
N LEU A 4 -13.01 2.15 41.68
CA LEU A 4 -13.14 1.41 40.43
C LEU A 4 -11.95 0.49 40.21
N ARG A 5 -12.16 -0.58 39.45
CA ARG A 5 -11.10 -1.51 39.07
C ARG A 5 -10.83 -1.38 37.58
N VAL A 6 -9.56 -1.15 37.21
CA VAL A 6 -9.09 -1.09 35.83
C VAL A 6 -8.13 -2.23 35.55
N LEU A 7 -8.40 -3.04 34.54
CA LEU A 7 -7.46 -4.02 34.01
C LEU A 7 -6.60 -3.38 32.93
N PHE A 8 -5.27 -3.37 33.14
CA PHE A 8 -4.29 -2.90 32.17
C PHE A 8 -3.11 -3.87 32.12
N LYS A 9 -2.71 -4.30 30.92
CA LYS A 9 -1.60 -5.26 30.71
C LYS A 9 -1.68 -6.52 31.59
N GLY A 10 -2.89 -7.02 31.86
CA GLY A 10 -3.13 -8.21 32.68
C GLY A 10 -3.07 -7.97 34.19
N GLN A 11 -2.85 -6.74 34.65
CA GLN A 11 -2.87 -6.35 36.06
C GLN A 11 -4.12 -5.52 36.37
N THR A 12 -4.72 -5.77 37.54
CA THR A 12 -5.88 -5.00 38.02
C THR A 12 -5.40 -3.90 38.95
N HIS A 13 -5.67 -2.65 38.56
CA HIS A 13 -5.40 -1.45 39.33
C HIS A 13 -6.68 -0.93 39.99
N SER A 14 -6.60 -0.57 41.26
CA SER A 14 -7.71 0.06 41.99
C SER A 14 -7.57 1.58 41.90
N LEU A 15 -8.59 2.23 41.36
CA LEU A 15 -8.69 3.69 41.27
C LEU A 15 -9.59 4.22 42.36
N VAL A 16 -9.13 5.26 43.06
CA VAL A 16 -9.92 5.98 44.05
C VAL A 16 -10.24 7.35 43.50
N LEU A 17 -11.53 7.61 43.27
CA LEU A 17 -11.99 8.90 42.75
C LEU A 17 -12.36 9.83 43.92
N PRO A 18 -11.91 11.11 43.88
CA PRO A 18 -12.00 12.03 45.02
C PRO A 18 -13.44 12.51 45.29
N SER A 19 -14.27 12.59 44.25
CA SER A 19 -15.60 13.20 44.31
C SER A 19 -16.72 12.18 44.57
N ALA A 20 -17.84 12.64 45.15
CA ALA A 20 -19.05 11.84 45.31
C ALA A 20 -19.78 11.60 43.96
N SER A 21 -19.68 12.57 43.04
CA SER A 21 -20.13 12.51 41.65
C SER A 21 -18.91 12.68 40.74
N PRO A 22 -18.12 11.61 40.52
CA PRO A 22 -16.93 11.70 39.68
C PRO A 22 -17.30 11.95 38.21
N THR A 23 -16.47 12.72 37.53
CA THR A 23 -16.57 12.99 36.10
C THR A 23 -15.70 12.03 35.29
N VAL A 24 -15.91 12.00 33.98
CA VAL A 24 -15.02 11.29 33.04
C VAL A 24 -13.59 11.84 33.11
N GLY A 25 -13.41 13.16 33.30
CA GLY A 25 -12.11 13.79 33.49
C GLY A 25 -11.36 13.24 34.70
N ASP A 26 -12.05 13.10 35.84
CA ASP A 26 -11.48 12.51 37.06
C ASP A 26 -10.99 11.07 36.84
N LEU A 27 -11.72 10.30 36.02
CA LEU A 27 -11.33 8.94 35.66
C LEU A 27 -10.08 8.91 34.77
N LEU A 28 -10.03 9.76 33.73
CA LEU A 28 -8.89 9.85 32.82
C LEU A 28 -7.61 10.21 33.59
N GLU A 29 -7.69 11.18 34.50
CA GLU A 29 -6.56 11.62 35.32
C GLU A 29 -6.13 10.53 36.32
N ALA A 30 -7.08 9.86 36.96
CA ALA A 30 -6.79 8.75 37.88
C ALA A 30 -6.11 7.56 37.15
N ILE A 31 -6.54 7.24 35.93
CA ILE A 31 -5.92 6.21 35.10
C ILE A 31 -4.49 6.62 34.72
N GLU A 32 -4.28 7.85 34.27
CA GLU A 32 -2.97 8.35 33.89
C GLU A 32 -2.00 8.29 35.08
N ARG A 33 -2.45 8.70 36.26
CA ARG A 33 -1.66 8.68 37.49
C ARG A 33 -1.20 7.28 37.90
N VAL A 34 -2.05 6.27 37.70
CA VAL A 34 -1.77 4.88 38.14
C VAL A 34 -1.08 4.05 37.05
N THR A 35 -1.42 4.27 35.79
CA THR A 35 -0.96 3.43 34.65
C THR A 35 0.08 4.13 33.77
N GLY A 36 0.25 5.45 33.90
CA GLY A 36 1.13 6.28 33.07
C GLY A 36 0.63 6.53 31.64
N VAL A 37 -0.58 6.10 31.29
CA VAL A 37 -1.15 6.27 29.94
C VAL A 37 -1.77 7.66 29.82
N GLN A 38 -1.25 8.48 28.90
CA GLN A 38 -1.78 9.82 28.55
C GLN A 38 -3.28 9.75 28.21
N GLN A 39 -4.04 10.75 28.63
CA GLN A 39 -5.51 10.75 28.54
C GLN A 39 -6.04 10.53 27.11
N ASP A 40 -5.39 11.12 26.11
CA ASP A 40 -5.73 11.00 24.70
C ASP A 40 -5.42 9.62 24.08
N ALA A 41 -4.52 8.87 24.72
CA ALA A 41 -4.12 7.51 24.38
C ALA A 41 -4.95 6.44 25.12
N GLN A 42 -5.79 6.82 26.09
CA GLN A 42 -6.62 5.87 26.83
C GLN A 42 -7.78 5.37 25.96
N ARG A 43 -7.96 4.06 25.89
CA ARG A 43 -9.11 3.40 25.26
C ARG A 43 -9.76 2.48 26.28
N GLN A 44 -10.85 2.95 26.86
CA GLN A 44 -11.53 2.27 27.95
C GLN A 44 -12.71 1.45 27.43
N PHE A 45 -12.87 0.25 27.96
CA PHE A 45 -13.96 -0.66 27.60
C PHE A 45 -14.58 -1.26 28.85
N GLN A 46 -15.89 -1.46 28.83
CA GLN A 46 -16.61 -2.17 29.87
C GLN A 46 -17.63 -3.11 29.24
N LYS A 47 -17.69 -4.36 29.69
CA LYS A 47 -18.61 -5.37 29.14
C LYS A 47 -18.54 -5.44 27.59
N ARG A 48 -17.34 -5.31 27.01
CA ARG A 48 -17.05 -5.25 25.56
C ARG A 48 -17.56 -4.00 24.80
N ARG A 49 -18.15 -3.03 25.49
CA ARG A 49 -18.52 -1.72 24.92
C ARG A 49 -17.41 -0.72 25.19
N ARG A 50 -17.05 0.08 24.16
CA ARG A 50 -16.13 1.21 24.34
C ARG A 50 -16.83 2.32 25.12
N ILE A 51 -16.18 2.84 26.14
CA ILE A 51 -16.66 4.00 26.88
C ILE A 51 -16.27 5.23 26.10
N ASP A 52 -17.24 6.13 25.91
CA ASP A 52 -17.01 7.42 25.30
C ASP A 52 -16.51 8.39 26.37
N CYS A 53 -15.22 8.71 26.30
CA CYS A 53 -14.56 9.64 27.21
C CYS A 53 -14.23 10.97 26.52
N SER A 54 -14.95 11.33 25.46
CA SER A 54 -14.72 12.58 24.70
C SER A 54 -15.11 13.84 25.48
N ASP A 55 -16.12 13.74 26.34
CA ASP A 55 -16.57 14.83 27.21
C ASP A 55 -16.07 14.62 28.63
N ALA A 56 -15.11 15.45 29.06
CA ALA A 56 -14.50 15.37 30.37
C ALA A 56 -15.43 15.80 31.52
N VAL A 57 -16.47 16.59 31.25
CA VAL A 57 -17.39 17.13 32.26
C VAL A 57 -18.54 16.17 32.54
N ARG A 58 -18.82 15.24 31.62
CA ARG A 58 -19.85 14.23 31.75
C ARG A 58 -19.68 13.43 33.05
N GLU A 59 -20.79 13.19 33.75
CA GLU A 59 -20.79 12.34 34.93
C GLU A 59 -20.44 10.90 34.58
N LEU A 60 -19.59 10.29 35.39
CA LEU A 60 -19.08 8.96 35.10
C LEU A 60 -20.15 7.87 35.15
N ALA A 61 -21.20 8.07 35.97
CA ALA A 61 -22.36 7.19 36.06
C ALA A 61 -23.12 7.08 34.73
N ASP A 62 -23.12 8.13 33.90
CA ASP A 62 -23.75 8.14 32.58
C ASP A 62 -22.88 7.47 31.50
N ALA A 63 -21.58 7.34 31.75
CA ALA A 63 -20.61 6.81 30.80
C ALA A 63 -20.30 5.32 31.04
N CYS A 64 -20.24 4.89 32.30
CA CYS A 64 -19.95 3.51 32.67
C CYS A 64 -20.60 3.07 34.00
N ASP A 65 -20.75 1.75 34.15
CA ASP A 65 -21.28 1.12 35.35
C ASP A 65 -20.23 1.17 36.47
N CYS A 66 -20.46 2.05 37.45
CA CYS A 66 -19.55 2.29 38.57
C CYS A 66 -19.96 1.57 39.86
N SER A 67 -20.89 0.60 39.77
CA SER A 67 -21.34 -0.17 40.92
C SER A 67 -20.22 -1.05 41.51
N GLN A 68 -20.31 -1.40 42.79
CA GLN A 68 -19.28 -2.21 43.46
C GLN A 68 -19.15 -3.63 42.85
N ASP A 69 -20.24 -4.15 42.28
CA ASP A 69 -20.29 -5.42 41.57
C ASP A 69 -20.01 -5.29 40.06
N ALA A 70 -19.68 -4.09 39.57
CA ALA A 70 -19.43 -3.87 38.16
C ALA A 70 -18.19 -4.64 37.66
N ALA A 71 -18.28 -5.05 36.39
CA ALA A 71 -17.14 -5.61 35.68
C ALA A 71 -16.00 -4.56 35.60
N PRO A 72 -14.74 -5.00 35.75
CA PRO A 72 -13.59 -4.09 35.69
C PRO A 72 -13.50 -3.41 34.33
N LEU A 73 -13.04 -2.17 34.33
CA LEU A 73 -12.75 -1.39 33.14
C LEU A 73 -11.50 -1.94 32.46
N MET A 74 -11.59 -2.28 31.19
CA MET A 74 -10.45 -2.71 30.39
C MET A 74 -9.79 -1.48 29.75
N LEU A 75 -8.52 -1.23 30.08
CA LEU A 75 -7.74 -0.18 29.46
C LEU A 75 -6.85 -0.75 28.36
N MET A 76 -6.93 -0.17 27.18
CA MET A 76 -5.95 -0.34 26.10
C MET A 76 -5.23 0.99 25.86
N ALA A 77 -3.90 0.94 25.77
CA ALA A 77 -3.08 2.10 25.39
C ALA A 77 -3.01 2.19 23.86
N GLY A 78 -3.57 3.25 23.30
CA GLY A 78 -3.43 3.60 21.89
C GLY A 78 -2.24 4.53 21.63
N ALA A 79 -2.09 4.98 20.38
CA ALA A 79 -1.20 6.10 20.07
C ALA A 79 -1.84 7.41 20.53
N SER A 80 -1.02 8.30 21.10
CA SER A 80 -1.40 9.68 21.42
C SER A 80 -1.63 10.50 20.14
N ALA A 81 -2.33 11.62 20.26
CA ALA A 81 -2.54 12.56 19.17
C ALA A 81 -1.23 13.06 18.58
N ALA A 82 -0.25 13.38 19.44
CA ALA A 82 1.08 13.83 19.02
C ALA A 82 1.82 12.75 18.20
N GLN A 83 1.76 11.48 18.63
CA GLN A 83 2.36 10.38 17.87
C GLN A 83 1.66 10.17 16.52
N ILE A 84 0.35 10.33 16.46
CA ILE A 84 -0.42 10.24 15.21
C ILE A 84 -0.03 11.36 14.25
N GLU A 85 0.15 12.58 14.76
CA GLU A 85 0.54 13.75 13.96
C GLU A 85 1.97 13.63 13.43
N ASP A 86 2.92 13.22 14.26
CA ASP A 86 4.31 12.97 13.85
C ASP A 86 4.38 11.89 12.76
N MET A 87 3.64 10.79 12.92
CA MET A 87 3.54 9.74 11.90
C MET A 87 2.97 10.27 10.58
N LYS A 88 1.93 11.13 10.62
CA LYS A 88 1.35 11.76 9.42
C LYS A 88 2.37 12.67 8.74
N SER A 89 3.02 13.56 9.48
CA SER A 89 4.03 14.47 8.94
C SER A 89 5.18 13.73 8.26
N THR A 90 5.62 12.61 8.85
CA THR A 90 6.66 11.75 8.27
C THR A 90 6.18 11.06 6.98
N GLN A 91 4.93 10.60 6.94
CA GLN A 91 4.35 10.03 5.72
C GLN A 91 4.21 11.07 4.61
N ASP A 92 3.76 12.27 4.94
CA ASP A 92 3.57 13.36 3.99
C ASP A 92 4.91 13.84 3.41
N ALA A 93 5.94 13.99 4.25
CA ALA A 93 7.30 14.32 3.80
C ALA A 93 7.87 13.26 2.84
N ARG A 94 7.64 11.97 3.13
CA ARG A 94 8.02 10.87 2.22
C ARG A 94 7.27 10.93 0.89
N ASN A 95 5.96 11.14 0.92
CA ASN A 95 5.12 11.25 -0.27
C ASN A 95 5.54 12.45 -1.13
N TYR A 96 5.82 13.60 -0.51
CA TYR A 96 6.33 14.78 -1.19
C TYR A 96 7.67 14.51 -1.87
N GLY A 97 8.60 13.84 -1.19
CA GLY A 97 9.88 13.43 -1.78
C GLY A 97 9.74 12.48 -2.97
N LEU A 98 8.74 11.59 -2.96
CA LEU A 98 8.41 10.74 -4.11
C LEU A 98 7.81 11.54 -5.27
N GLN A 99 6.91 12.49 -5.00
CA GLN A 99 6.32 13.37 -6.00
C GLN A 99 7.37 14.28 -6.69
N ALA A 100 8.29 14.85 -5.92
CA ALA A 100 9.37 15.67 -6.46
C ALA A 100 10.29 14.87 -7.41
N ARG A 101 10.57 13.60 -7.08
CA ARG A 101 11.32 12.69 -7.96
C ARG A 101 10.56 12.34 -9.24
N ASP A 102 9.24 12.12 -9.14
CA ASP A 102 8.39 11.87 -10.32
C ASP A 102 8.41 13.07 -11.28
N ALA A 103 8.42 14.31 -10.77
CA ALA A 103 8.47 15.52 -11.60
C ALA A 103 9.79 15.64 -12.39
N VAL A 104 10.93 15.30 -11.78
CA VAL A 104 12.26 15.26 -12.44
C VAL A 104 12.32 14.15 -13.50
N SER A 105 11.56 13.07 -13.33
CA SER A 105 11.55 11.94 -14.26
C SER A 105 10.85 12.22 -15.60
N THR A 106 10.21 13.38 -15.77
CA THR A 106 9.49 13.74 -17.00
C THR A 106 10.40 13.87 -18.23
N SER A 107 11.71 14.05 -18.03
CA SER A 107 12.70 14.06 -19.12
C SER A 107 12.99 12.68 -19.71
N TYR A 108 12.69 11.60 -19.00
CA TYR A 108 13.05 10.23 -19.41
C TYR A 108 11.80 9.44 -19.77
N ARG A 109 11.42 9.50 -21.05
CA ARG A 109 10.22 8.85 -21.61
C ARG A 109 10.59 8.05 -22.85
N PHE A 110 9.74 7.10 -23.22
CA PHE A 110 9.83 6.48 -24.54
C PHE A 110 9.54 7.55 -25.60
N HIS A 111 10.36 7.56 -26.65
CA HIS A 111 10.24 8.48 -27.77
C HIS A 111 9.03 8.15 -28.65
N GLY A 112 8.57 6.89 -28.63
CA GLY A 112 7.40 6.43 -29.36
C GLY A 112 6.70 5.26 -28.69
N ILE A 113 5.37 5.21 -28.87
CA ILE A 113 4.52 4.09 -28.48
C ILE A 113 3.81 3.59 -29.73
N GLU A 114 4.00 2.30 -30.06
CA GLU A 114 3.52 1.71 -31.33
C GLU A 114 2.64 0.48 -31.07
N PRO A 115 1.32 0.62 -30.93
CA PRO A 115 0.39 -0.52 -30.92
C PRO A 115 0.20 -1.11 -32.32
N LEU A 116 -0.28 -2.36 -32.41
CA LEU A 116 -0.62 -3.00 -33.69
C LEU A 116 -1.83 -2.33 -34.33
N LYS A 117 -1.66 -1.85 -35.56
CA LYS A 117 -2.65 -1.00 -36.26
C LYS A 117 -3.88 -1.74 -36.77
N PHE A 118 -3.76 -3.06 -37.00
CA PHE A 118 -4.77 -3.87 -37.70
C PHE A 118 -5.92 -4.38 -36.82
N PHE A 119 -5.86 -4.14 -35.50
CA PHE A 119 -6.90 -4.60 -34.58
C PHE A 119 -7.91 -3.51 -34.24
N SER A 120 -9.18 -3.89 -34.09
CA SER A 120 -10.28 -2.98 -33.74
C SER A 120 -10.11 -2.37 -32.33
N ASP A 121 -9.46 -3.09 -31.43
CA ASP A 121 -9.19 -2.71 -30.04
C ASP A 121 -7.79 -2.10 -29.83
N LYS A 122 -7.16 -1.59 -30.89
CA LYS A 122 -5.83 -0.93 -30.84
C LYS A 122 -5.71 0.15 -29.76
N HIS A 123 -6.80 0.85 -29.44
CA HIS A 123 -6.81 1.90 -28.42
C HIS A 123 -6.57 1.32 -27.01
N LYS A 124 -7.02 0.10 -26.73
CA LYS A 124 -6.75 -0.60 -25.47
C LYS A 124 -5.28 -1.02 -25.38
N ALA A 125 -4.72 -1.51 -26.50
CA ALA A 125 -3.30 -1.82 -26.58
C ALA A 125 -2.44 -0.57 -26.33
N GLN A 126 -2.81 0.55 -26.95
CA GLN A 126 -2.16 1.84 -26.74
C GLN A 126 -2.21 2.27 -25.27
N GLU A 127 -3.38 2.20 -24.63
CA GLU A 127 -3.55 2.53 -23.22
C GLU A 127 -2.69 1.66 -22.31
N ILE A 128 -2.56 0.36 -22.60
CA ILE A 128 -1.69 -0.55 -21.85
C ILE A 128 -0.22 -0.13 -21.99
N LEU A 129 0.24 0.17 -23.21
CA LEU A 129 1.62 0.62 -23.46
C LEU A 129 1.89 1.97 -22.79
N GLU A 130 0.96 2.91 -22.85
CA GLU A 130 1.06 4.20 -22.16
C GLU A 130 1.11 4.02 -20.65
N LYS A 131 0.29 3.14 -20.08
CA LYS A 131 0.33 2.81 -18.64
C LYS A 131 1.66 2.18 -18.24
N LEU A 132 2.24 1.33 -19.08
CA LEU A 132 3.57 0.75 -18.85
C LEU A 132 4.66 1.83 -18.91
N ALA A 133 4.63 2.66 -19.95
CA ALA A 133 5.59 3.73 -20.18
C ALA A 133 5.61 4.77 -19.04
N ASN A 134 4.44 5.12 -18.50
CA ASN A 134 4.30 6.06 -17.39
C ASN A 134 4.45 5.41 -16.00
N GLY A 135 4.81 4.12 -15.92
CA GLY A 135 5.00 3.44 -14.64
C GLY A 135 6.23 3.97 -13.89
N ARG A 136 6.08 4.38 -12.63
CA ARG A 136 7.17 4.90 -11.77
C ARG A 136 8.45 4.06 -11.82
N GLY A 137 8.32 2.74 -11.72
CA GLY A 137 9.45 1.83 -11.77
C GLY A 137 10.15 1.78 -13.13
N ILE A 138 9.40 1.96 -14.22
CA ILE A 138 9.95 2.01 -15.58
C ILE A 138 10.68 3.33 -15.80
N LEU A 139 10.03 4.45 -15.45
CA LEU A 139 10.61 5.79 -15.50
C LEU A 139 11.92 5.89 -14.71
N ALA A 140 12.00 5.27 -13.52
CA ALA A 140 13.23 5.21 -12.73
C ALA A 140 14.37 4.43 -13.42
N VAL A 141 14.05 3.39 -14.21
CA VAL A 141 15.02 2.66 -15.03
C VAL A 141 15.43 3.49 -16.25
N MET A 142 14.48 4.18 -16.88
CA MET A 142 14.72 5.06 -18.01
C MET A 142 15.62 6.25 -17.67
N ALA A 143 15.57 6.74 -16.42
CA ALA A 143 16.49 7.76 -15.93
C ALA A 143 17.97 7.35 -16.00
N LYS A 144 18.25 6.04 -16.05
CA LYS A 144 19.61 5.49 -16.18
C LYS A 144 19.94 5.02 -17.59
N HIS A 145 18.93 4.69 -18.40
CA HIS A 145 19.09 4.12 -19.73
C HIS A 145 18.07 4.70 -20.70
N ASN A 146 18.54 5.31 -21.79
CA ASN A 146 17.66 5.83 -22.83
C ASN A 146 17.06 4.69 -23.65
N VAL A 147 15.73 4.67 -23.76
CA VAL A 147 14.99 3.68 -24.56
C VAL A 147 14.18 4.41 -25.62
N GLY A 148 14.27 3.94 -26.86
CA GLY A 148 13.66 4.57 -28.02
C GLY A 148 12.15 4.37 -28.06
N VAL A 149 11.72 3.17 -28.48
CA VAL A 149 10.30 2.90 -28.79
C VAL A 149 9.78 1.72 -27.99
N LEU A 150 8.57 1.84 -27.45
CA LEU A 150 7.80 0.74 -26.87
C LEU A 150 6.70 0.29 -27.84
N ALA A 151 6.77 -0.93 -28.34
CA ALA A 151 5.90 -1.43 -29.40
C ALA A 151 5.19 -2.73 -29.00
N GLU A 152 4.01 -2.95 -29.56
CA GLU A 152 3.32 -4.23 -29.50
C GLU A 152 3.84 -5.15 -30.62
N MET A 153 4.09 -6.42 -30.31
CA MET A 153 4.36 -7.48 -31.29
C MET A 153 3.19 -8.46 -31.39
N PRO A 154 2.94 -9.05 -32.58
CA PRO A 154 1.97 -10.11 -32.72
C PRO A 154 2.39 -11.34 -31.89
N PRO A 155 1.43 -12.18 -31.47
CA PRO A 155 1.77 -13.45 -30.84
C PRO A 155 2.53 -14.33 -31.83
N ASP A 156 3.78 -14.66 -31.49
CA ASP A 156 4.56 -15.70 -32.17
C ASP A 156 4.71 -16.90 -31.23
N GLY A 157 4.21 -18.05 -31.66
CA GLY A 157 4.05 -19.26 -30.86
C GLY A 157 2.90 -19.22 -29.82
N LYS A 158 2.39 -20.39 -29.46
CA LYS A 158 1.38 -20.65 -28.42
C LYS A 158 2.07 -21.03 -27.10
N VAL A 159 1.63 -20.41 -26.01
CA VAL A 159 2.15 -20.70 -24.66
C VAL A 159 1.88 -22.17 -24.32
N GLY A 160 2.93 -22.94 -24.02
CA GLY A 160 2.81 -24.32 -23.55
C GLY A 160 2.49 -25.37 -24.62
N VAL A 161 2.42 -24.97 -25.89
CA VAL A 161 2.24 -25.89 -27.03
C VAL A 161 3.45 -25.85 -27.95
N ASP A 162 3.94 -24.65 -28.27
CA ASP A 162 5.11 -24.49 -29.13
C ASP A 162 6.40 -24.52 -28.29
N PRO A 163 7.51 -25.03 -28.85
CA PRO A 163 8.79 -25.14 -28.14
C PRO A 163 9.37 -23.76 -27.76
N VAL A 164 8.93 -22.69 -28.42
CA VAL A 164 9.34 -21.31 -28.16
C VAL A 164 8.11 -20.41 -28.20
N CYS A 165 7.83 -19.71 -27.10
CA CYS A 165 6.75 -18.72 -27.01
C CYS A 165 7.34 -17.36 -26.62
N VAL A 166 7.56 -16.48 -27.59
CA VAL A 166 8.19 -15.18 -27.36
C VAL A 166 7.18 -14.19 -26.75
N LEU A 167 7.53 -13.63 -25.58
CA LEU A 167 6.70 -12.64 -24.87
C LEU A 167 7.21 -11.21 -24.96
N GLY A 168 8.51 -11.04 -25.22
CA GLY A 168 9.15 -9.74 -25.37
C GLY A 168 10.44 -9.88 -26.17
N LEU A 169 10.87 -8.76 -26.74
CA LEU A 169 12.14 -8.66 -27.46
C LEU A 169 12.73 -7.26 -27.30
N ASN A 170 13.98 -7.20 -26.87
CA ASN A 170 14.79 -5.99 -26.89
C ASN A 170 15.69 -5.93 -28.13
N GLN A 171 15.44 -4.97 -29.02
CA GLN A 171 16.25 -4.71 -30.20
C GLN A 171 17.29 -3.61 -29.92
N ASN A 172 18.54 -3.89 -30.29
CA ASN A 172 19.66 -2.95 -30.25
C ASN A 172 19.84 -2.26 -28.88
N LYS A 173 19.79 -3.04 -27.79
CA LYS A 173 20.03 -2.59 -26.39
C LYS A 173 19.18 -1.36 -26.00
N GLY A 174 17.89 -1.43 -26.29
CA GLY A 174 16.92 -0.42 -25.88
C GLY A 174 16.51 0.53 -26.99
N GLN A 175 16.93 0.34 -28.24
CA GLN A 175 16.39 1.13 -29.34
C GLN A 175 14.89 0.88 -29.52
N LYS A 176 14.47 -0.39 -29.46
CA LYS A 176 13.06 -0.78 -29.58
C LYS A 176 12.76 -1.97 -28.69
N ILE A 177 11.75 -1.85 -27.84
CA ILE A 177 11.25 -2.93 -27.01
C ILE A 177 9.88 -3.35 -27.54
N LEU A 178 9.78 -4.62 -27.88
CA LEU A 178 8.56 -5.25 -28.38
C LEU A 178 7.96 -6.10 -27.27
N LEU A 179 6.66 -5.97 -27.03
CA LEU A 179 5.93 -6.74 -26.03
C LEU A 179 4.71 -7.41 -26.62
N ARG A 180 4.48 -8.67 -26.26
CA ARG A 180 3.24 -9.38 -26.55
C ARG A 180 2.18 -8.95 -25.54
N LEU A 181 1.22 -8.15 -25.97
CA LEU A 181 0.12 -7.70 -25.12
C LEU A 181 -1.06 -8.67 -25.15
N ARG A 182 -1.27 -9.38 -26.27
CA ARG A 182 -2.46 -10.18 -26.54
C ARG A 182 -2.36 -11.62 -26.06
N THR A 183 -3.51 -12.20 -25.77
CA THR A 183 -3.67 -13.65 -25.57
C THR A 183 -3.56 -14.39 -26.91
N ASP A 184 -3.38 -15.70 -26.83
CA ASP A 184 -3.06 -16.54 -27.99
C ASP A 184 -4.26 -16.69 -28.96
N ASP A 185 -5.47 -16.48 -28.44
CA ASP A 185 -6.73 -16.42 -29.19
C ASP A 185 -6.95 -15.06 -29.87
N LEU A 186 -6.09 -14.06 -29.63
CA LEU A 186 -6.20 -12.67 -30.12
C LEU A 186 -7.48 -11.93 -29.69
N LEU A 187 -8.31 -12.52 -28.81
CA LEU A 187 -9.58 -11.95 -28.35
C LEU A 187 -9.42 -11.02 -27.14
N GLY A 188 -8.27 -11.07 -26.47
CA GLY A 188 -8.03 -10.34 -25.23
C GLY A 188 -6.58 -9.97 -24.99
N PHE A 189 -6.35 -9.41 -23.80
CA PHE A 189 -5.04 -8.96 -23.35
C PHE A 189 -4.55 -9.80 -22.16
N ARG A 190 -3.23 -9.95 -22.08
CA ARG A 190 -2.56 -10.58 -20.95
C ARG A 190 -2.69 -9.70 -19.71
N LYS A 191 -2.57 -10.32 -18.54
CA LYS A 191 -2.58 -9.61 -17.26
C LYS A 191 -1.48 -8.55 -17.23
N PHE A 192 -1.83 -7.31 -16.88
CA PHE A 192 -0.92 -6.17 -16.86
C PHE A 192 0.39 -6.44 -16.09
N LEU A 193 0.30 -7.08 -14.91
CA LEU A 193 1.48 -7.41 -14.11
C LEU A 193 2.43 -8.39 -14.81
N SER A 194 1.90 -9.30 -15.62
CA SER A 194 2.71 -10.24 -16.42
C SER A 194 3.46 -9.48 -17.51
N ILE A 195 2.78 -8.60 -18.25
CA ILE A 195 3.39 -7.75 -19.28
C ILE A 195 4.47 -6.84 -18.67
N LYS A 196 4.19 -6.24 -17.50
CA LYS A 196 5.14 -5.40 -16.77
C LYS A 196 6.41 -6.16 -16.37
N LYS A 197 6.28 -7.43 -15.95
CA LYS A 197 7.43 -8.29 -15.62
C LYS A 197 8.30 -8.54 -16.85
N VAL A 198 7.68 -8.83 -18.00
CA VAL A 198 8.40 -8.99 -19.28
C VAL A 198 9.13 -7.70 -19.65
N LEU A 199 8.48 -6.53 -19.53
CA LEU A 199 9.14 -5.25 -19.82
C LEU A 199 10.40 -5.02 -18.97
N PHE A 200 10.37 -5.31 -17.67
CA PHE A 200 11.57 -5.21 -16.83
C PHE A 200 12.67 -6.19 -17.26
N HIS A 201 12.30 -7.41 -17.66
CA HIS A 201 13.23 -8.37 -18.21
C HIS A 201 13.90 -7.81 -19.48
N GLU A 202 13.11 -7.30 -20.43
CA GLU A 202 13.66 -6.71 -21.66
C GLU A 202 14.56 -5.51 -21.36
N LEU A 203 14.18 -4.64 -20.44
CA LEU A 203 15.02 -3.49 -20.04
C LEU A 203 16.36 -3.92 -19.43
N SER A 204 16.42 -5.07 -18.76
CA SER A 204 17.68 -5.58 -18.17
C SER A 204 18.73 -5.94 -19.24
N HIS A 205 18.27 -6.33 -20.44
CA HIS A 205 19.13 -6.61 -21.59
C HIS A 205 19.87 -5.37 -22.13
N ASN A 206 19.50 -4.16 -21.70
CA ASN A 206 20.27 -2.94 -22.02
C ASN A 206 21.67 -2.95 -21.39
N VAL A 207 21.83 -3.62 -20.24
CA VAL A 207 23.07 -3.62 -19.45
C VAL A 207 23.73 -5.01 -19.47
N HIS A 208 22.95 -6.07 -19.33
CA HIS A 208 23.43 -7.43 -19.26
C HIS A 208 23.02 -8.19 -20.53
N SER A 209 23.98 -8.40 -21.43
CA SER A 209 23.73 -9.05 -22.73
C SER A 209 23.83 -10.59 -22.67
N GLU A 210 24.30 -11.16 -21.54
CA GLU A 210 24.49 -12.60 -21.36
C GLU A 210 23.69 -13.14 -20.18
N HIS A 211 22.53 -13.71 -20.49
CA HIS A 211 22.14 -15.05 -20.05
C HIS A 211 21.22 -15.61 -21.13
N ASP A 212 21.49 -16.86 -21.54
CA ASP A 212 20.72 -17.70 -22.44
C ASP A 212 19.24 -17.37 -22.44
N SER A 213 18.72 -17.04 -23.63
CA SER A 213 17.46 -17.57 -24.20
C SER A 213 16.40 -18.08 -23.22
N LYS A 214 16.14 -17.34 -22.15
CA LYS A 214 14.93 -17.46 -21.36
C LYS A 214 14.03 -16.32 -21.77
N VAL A 215 13.62 -16.43 -23.04
CA VAL A 215 12.23 -16.13 -23.39
C VAL A 215 11.39 -16.61 -22.21
N LEU A 216 10.66 -15.70 -21.56
CA LEU A 216 9.75 -16.06 -20.47
C LEU A 216 8.68 -17.01 -21.05
N SER A 217 9.00 -18.30 -21.19
CA SER A 217 8.02 -19.35 -21.36
C SER A 217 7.22 -19.35 -20.07
N ALA A 218 5.93 -19.03 -20.16
CA ALA A 218 5.08 -19.15 -19.01
C ALA A 218 4.96 -20.63 -18.67
N ASP A 219 5.58 -21.05 -17.58
CA ASP A 219 5.26 -22.31 -16.93
C ASP A 219 3.77 -22.29 -16.59
N ALA A 220 3.05 -23.26 -17.13
CA ALA A 220 1.64 -23.48 -16.90
C ALA A 220 1.41 -23.72 -15.41
N ALA A 221 0.95 -22.69 -14.69
CA ALA A 221 0.32 -22.89 -13.41
C ALA A 221 -1.00 -23.63 -13.66
N SER A 222 -1.00 -24.88 -13.21
CA SER A 222 -2.13 -25.80 -13.10
C SER A 222 -3.29 -25.21 -12.30
#